data_AF-A0A0F9B208-F1
#
_entry.id   AF-A0A0F9B208-F1
#
_cell.length_a   1.000
_cell.length_b   1.000
_cell.length_c   1.000
_cell.angle_alpha   90.00
_cell.angle_beta   90.00
_cell.angle_gamma   90.00
#
_symmetry.space_group_name_H-M   'P 1'
#
loop_
_entity.id
_entity.type
_entity.pdbx_description
1 polymer ?
#
loop_
_entity_poly.entity_id
_entity_poly.type
_entity_poly.pdbx_seq_one_letter_code
_entity_poly.pdbx_strand_id
1 'polypeptide(L)' 'MTLLLALTITSITLIVLCLGVFWAYCGEKRDYNKGRCPKCYGELRHFDNDSQGGRGYCCENRDYYTWVSYPFIESKV' A
#
# COMPACT_ATOMS: atom_id res chain seq x y z
N MET A 1 24.07 -1.14 31.47
CA MET A 1 22.59 -1.27 31.54
C MET A 1 21.89 -0.36 30.53
N THR A 2 22.27 0.91 30.41
CA THR A 2 21.66 1.90 29.49
C THR A 2 21.86 1.58 27.99
N LEU A 3 23.08 1.18 27.57
CA LEU A 3 23.36 0.84 26.18
C LEU A 3 22.54 -0.36 25.69
N LEU A 4 22.46 -1.43 26.49
CA LEU A 4 21.69 -2.62 26.16
C LEU A 4 20.20 -2.29 26.00
N LEU A 5 19.64 -1.50 26.93
CA LEU A 5 18.25 -1.05 26.86
C LEU A 5 17.98 -0.22 25.58
N ALA A 6 18.88 0.71 25.23
CA ALA A 6 18.75 1.52 24.03
C ALA A 6 18.79 0.67 22.75
N LEU A 7 19.67 -0.34 22.68
CA LEU A 7 19.72 -1.27 21.57
C LEU A 7 18.43 -2.07 21.45
N THR A 8 17.91 -2.62 22.56
CA THR A 8 16.65 -3.37 22.55
C THR A 8 15.48 -2.53 22.07
N ILE A 9 15.33 -1.30 22.55
CA ILE A 9 14.26 -0.38 22.12
C ILE A 9 14.38 -0.07 20.62
N THR A 10 15.59 0.21 20.14
CA THR A 10 15.83 0.51 18.73
C THR A 10 15.49 -0.70 17.86
N SER A 11 15.92 -1.91 18.25
CA SER A 11 15.60 -3.14 17.53
C SER A 11 14.10 -3.43 17.48
N ILE A 12 13.39 -3.27 18.60
CA ILE A 12 11.93 -3.46 18.64
C ILE A 12 11.24 -2.46 17.72
N THR A 13 11.66 -1.19 17.77
CA THR A 13 11.10 -0.13 16.92
C THR A 13 11.28 -0.47 15.44
N LEU A 14 12.47 -0.91 15.04
CA LEU A 14 12.74 -1.31 13.66
C LEU A 14 11.87 -2.49 13.23
N ILE A 15 11.70 -3.50 14.09
CA ILE A 15 10.84 -4.66 13.80
C ILE A 15 9.40 -4.21 13.57
N VAL A 16 8.86 -3.36 14.45
CA VAL A 16 7.49 -2.83 14.34
C VAL A 16 7.32 -2.05 13.03
N LEU A 17 8.29 -1.21 12.66
CA LEU A 17 8.25 -0.45 11.42
C LEU A 17 8.26 -1.38 10.19
N CYS A 18 9.12 -2.39 10.17
CA CYS A 18 9.16 -3.37 9.08
C CYS A 18 7.83 -4.12 8.93
N LEU A 19 7.22 -4.54 10.04
CA LEU A 19 5.91 -5.19 10.04
C LEU A 19 4.80 -4.25 9.55
N GLY A 20 4.84 -2.98 9.95
CA GLY A 20 3.91 -1.95 9.49
C GLY A 20 3.99 -1.73 7.99
N VAL A 21 5.20 -1.60 7.45
CA VAL A 21 5.44 -1.46 6.00
C VAL A 21 4.94 -2.69 5.24
N PHE A 22 5.23 -3.89 5.73
CA PHE A 22 4.76 -5.12 5.10
C PHE A 22 3.22 -5.21 5.09
N TRP A 23 2.57 -4.88 6.20
CA TRP A 23 1.12 -4.89 6.28
C TRP A 23 0.48 -3.84 5.36
N ALA A 24 1.03 -2.62 5.31
CA ALA A 24 0.58 -1.58 4.39
C ALA A 24 0.68 -2.04 2.93
N TYR A 25 1.82 -2.63 2.54
CA TYR A 25 1.99 -3.23 1.21
C TYR A 25 0.94 -4.30 0.90
N CYS A 26 0.69 -5.23 1.83
CA CYS A 26 -0.34 -6.26 1.64
C CYS A 26 -1.75 -5.68 1.54
N GLY A 27 -2.05 -4.63 2.31
CA GLY A 27 -3.31 -3.90 2.27
C GLY A 27 -3.53 -3.26 0.90
N GLU A 28 -2.60 -2.42 0.44
CA GLU A 28 -2.68 -1.78 -0.87
C GLU A 28 -2.78 -2.81 -2.00
N LYS A 29 -2.02 -3.92 -1.94
CA LYS A 29 -2.09 -4.99 -2.94
C LYS A 29 -3.48 -5.61 -3.00
N ARG A 30 -4.14 -5.80 -1.86
CA ARG A 30 -5.50 -6.32 -1.77
C ARG A 30 -6.53 -5.31 -2.26
N ASP A 31 -6.36 -4.03 -1.94
CA ASP A 31 -7.32 -2.99 -2.29
C ASP A 31 -7.23 -2.61 -3.77
N TYR A 32 -6.01 -2.61 -4.34
CA TYR A 32 -5.81 -2.48 -5.78
C TYR A 32 -6.33 -3.69 -6.56
N ASN A 33 -6.23 -4.89 -5.99
CA ASN A 33 -6.79 -6.13 -6.52
C ASN A 33 -6.47 -6.34 -8.01
N LYS A 34 -5.19 -6.21 -8.37
CA LYS A 34 -4.68 -6.36 -9.75
C LYS A 34 -5.39 -5.45 -10.76
N GLY A 35 -5.74 -4.22 -10.34
CA GLY A 35 -6.43 -3.25 -11.15
C GLY A 35 -7.92 -3.54 -11.34
N ARG A 36 -8.55 -4.28 -10.42
CA ARG A 36 -9.99 -4.58 -10.47
C ARG A 36 -10.70 -4.11 -9.21
N CYS A 37 -11.86 -3.48 -9.36
CA CYS A 37 -12.66 -3.06 -8.22
C CYS A 37 -13.08 -4.28 -7.37
N PRO A 38 -12.82 -4.29 -6.05
CA PRO A 38 -13.21 -5.41 -5.20
C PRO A 38 -14.73 -5.55 -5.02
N LYS A 39 -15.50 -4.51 -5.38
CA LYS A 39 -16.97 -4.49 -5.25
C LYS A 39 -17.70 -5.02 -6.49
N CYS A 40 -17.26 -4.63 -7.69
CA CYS A 40 -17.93 -4.98 -8.96
C CYS A 40 -17.05 -5.77 -9.93
N TYR A 41 -15.78 -6.01 -9.60
CA TYR A 41 -14.79 -6.69 -10.43
C TYR A 41 -14.48 -6.05 -11.79
N GLY A 42 -15.03 -4.86 -12.06
CA GLY A 42 -14.67 -4.04 -13.22
C GLY A 42 -13.26 -3.47 -13.12
N GLU A 43 -12.71 -3.01 -14.23
CA GLU A 43 -11.36 -2.45 -14.27
C GLU A 43 -11.30 -1.10 -13.54
N LEU A 44 -10.19 -0.88 -12.82
CA LEU A 44 -9.89 0.38 -12.18
C LEU A 44 -9.14 1.28 -13.16
N ARG A 45 -9.61 2.52 -13.29
CA ARG A 45 -9.01 3.54 -14.13
C ARG A 45 -8.04 4.39 -13.32
N HIS A 46 -6.85 4.64 -13.86
CA HIS A 46 -5.90 5.59 -13.29
C HIS A 46 -6.45 7.01 -13.42
N PHE A 47 -6.38 7.80 -12.34
CA PHE A 47 -6.88 9.18 -12.34
C PHE A 47 -5.85 10.23 -11.94
N ASP A 48 -4.84 9.87 -11.13
CA ASP A 48 -3.86 10.84 -10.65
C ASP A 48 -2.55 10.17 -10.20
N ASN A 49 -1.48 10.98 -10.12
CA ASN A 49 -0.24 10.62 -9.45
C ASN A 49 0.08 11.69 -8.41
N ASP A 50 0.35 11.28 -7.16
CA ASP A 50 0.75 12.22 -6.13
C ASP A 50 2.21 12.70 -6.32
N SER A 51 2.62 13.69 -5.52
CA SER A 51 3.98 14.25 -5.59
C SER A 51 5.08 13.28 -5.14
N GLN A 52 4.73 12.14 -4.55
CA GLN A 52 5.63 11.09 -4.08
C GLN A 52 5.64 9.87 -5.01
N GLY A 53 4.89 9.91 -6.13
CA GLY A 53 4.81 8.83 -7.10
C GLY A 53 3.74 7.77 -6.80
N GLY A 54 2.87 8.01 -5.80
CA GLY A 54 1.69 7.19 -5.54
C GLY A 54 0.67 7.33 -6.66
N ARG A 55 0.08 6.20 -7.08
CA ARG A 55 -0.84 6.12 -8.23
C ARG A 55 -2.29 5.98 -7.75
N GLY A 56 -3.15 6.92 -8.10
CA GLY A 56 -4.57 6.91 -7.77
C GLY A 56 -5.39 6.15 -8.82
N TYR A 57 -6.27 5.26 -8.35
CA TYR A 57 -7.19 4.51 -9.19
C TYR A 57 -8.64 4.61 -8.70
N CYS A 58 -9.58 4.70 -9.64
CA CYS A 58 -11.01 4.77 -9.35
C CYS A 58 -11.79 3.73 -10.15
N CYS A 59 -12.96 3.33 -9.65
CA CYS A 59 -13.92 2.53 -10.39
C CYS A 59 -14.98 3.44 -11.01
N GLU A 60 -15.27 3.30 -12.31
CA GLU A 60 -16.32 4.10 -12.96
C GLU A 60 -17.74 3.62 -12.59
N ASN A 61 -17.88 2.35 -12.25
CA ASN A 61 -19.18 1.73 -11.96
C ASN A 61 -19.60 1.84 -10.49
N ARG A 62 -18.67 2.21 -9.59
CA ARG A 62 -18.88 2.22 -8.14
C ARG A 62 -18.06 3.34 -7.52
N ASP A 63 -18.57 3.93 -6.45
CA ASP A 63 -17.82 4.85 -5.60
C ASP A 63 -16.72 4.08 -4.83
N TYR A 64 -15.58 3.89 -5.50
CA TYR A 64 -14.42 3.19 -4.99
C TYR A 64 -13.16 3.84 -5.55
N TYR A 65 -12.28 4.22 -4.62
CA TYR A 65 -10.99 4.81 -4.88
C TYR A 65 -9.92 4.05 -4.09
N THR A 66 -8.75 3.89 -4.68
CA THR A 66 -7.59 3.30 -4.03
C THR A 66 -6.33 3.99 -4.50
N TRP A 67 -5.35 4.08 -3.62
CA TRP A 67 -4.02 4.58 -3.94
C TRP A 67 -3.03 3.43 -3.87
N VAL A 68 -2.03 3.46 -4.76
CA VAL A 68 -0.97 2.47 -4.84
C VAL A 68 0.36 3.20 -4.74
N SER A 69 0.98 3.13 -3.58
CA SER A 69 2.25 3.77 -3.26
C SER A 69 3.43 2.94 -3.76
N TYR A 70 3.30 1.61 -3.78
CA TYR A 70 4.40 0.72 -4.13
C TYR A 70 4.42 0.41 -5.65
N PRO A 71 5.56 0.62 -6.35
CA PRO A 71 5.64 0.41 -7.80
C PRO A 71 5.46 -1.06 -8.20
N PHE A 72 5.84 -1.99 -7.30
CA PHE A 72 5.75 -3.44 -7.51
C PHE A 72 4.34 -4.02 -7.32
N ILE A 73 3.36 -3.20 -6.94
CA ILE A 73 1.96 -3.59 -7.03
C ILE A 73 1.60 -3.46 -8.51
N GLU A 74 1.74 -4.57 -9.23
CA GLU A 74 1.60 -4.66 -10.67
C GLU A 74 0.19 -4.25 -11.12
N SER A 75 0.11 -3.20 -11.92
CA SER A 75 -0.96 -3.03 -12.91
C SER A 75 -0.78 -4.08 -14.00
N LYS A 76 -1.88 -4.69 -14.48
CA LYS A 76 -1.82 -5.68 -15.57
C LYS A 76 -0.84 -5.25 -16.67
N VAL A 77 0.09 -6.15 -17.01
CA VAL A 77 0.77 -6.16 -18.31
C VAL A 77 -0.25 -6.42 -19.41
#